data_AF-A0A9P8N628-F1
#
_entry.id   AF-A0A9P8N628-F1
#
_cell.length_a   1.000
_cell.length_b   1.000
_cell.length_c   1.000
_cell.angle_alpha   90.00
_cell.angle_beta   90.00
_cell.angle_gamma   90.00
#
_symmetry.space_group_name_H-M   'P 1'
#
loop_
_entity.id
_entity.type
_entity.pdbx_description
1 polymer ?
#
loop_
_entity_poly.entity_id
_entity_poly.type
_entity_poly.pdbx_seq_one_letter_code
_entity_poly.pdbx_strand_id
1 'polypeptide(L)'
;MASRKQVLLISLHNLPWFDEMYDALLAAVRSKADLERAEDATSALRLLTQQPPPSAVIVTDEALTFAKNTRIWDATIEYVRQGGTAVVMGLFPSFVQPDKINPFFSRAGLDWEVASYRRTTTVLNRAAVDTALAAKLPPSYSQKAVSVRNFAPTEAWYQPSEDSCVTGESAVVLARLGSGKLGYVGDVNAEKGSDAAILAMCGLG
;
A
#
# COMPACT_ATOMS: atom_id res chain seq x y z
N MET A 1 13.72 22.10 -15.73
CA MET A 1 12.39 21.68 -15.22
C MET A 1 12.55 20.28 -14.67
N ALA A 2 12.16 20.02 -13.42
CA ALA A 2 12.17 18.65 -12.90
C ALA A 2 11.14 17.83 -13.68
N SER A 3 11.51 16.61 -14.10
CA SER A 3 10.53 15.69 -14.69
C SER A 3 9.45 15.41 -13.65
N ARG A 4 8.20 15.37 -14.11
CA ARG A 4 7.06 15.04 -13.27
C ARG A 4 7.21 13.60 -12.78
N LYS A 5 6.87 13.35 -11.51
CA LYS A 5 6.96 12.03 -10.89
C LYS A 5 6.03 11.06 -11.63
N GLN A 6 6.47 9.83 -11.87
CA GLN A 6 5.64 8.76 -12.42
C GLN A 6 5.21 7.81 -11.30
N VAL A 7 3.92 7.47 -11.24
CA VAL A 7 3.37 6.44 -10.36
C VAL A 7 2.80 5.32 -11.22
N LEU A 8 3.14 4.09 -10.86
CA LEU A 8 2.67 2.89 -11.53
C LEU A 8 1.55 2.23 -10.70
N LEU A 9 0.39 1.98 -11.31
CA LEU A 9 -0.60 1.05 -10.79
C LEU A 9 -0.34 -0.35 -11.37
N ILE A 10 -0.30 -1.37 -10.52
CA ILE A 10 -0.37 -2.76 -10.94
C ILE A 10 -1.79 -3.26 -10.64
N SER A 11 -2.57 -3.44 -11.70
CA SER A 11 -3.99 -3.76 -11.67
C SER A 11 -4.27 -4.92 -12.61
N LEU A 12 -3.82 -6.13 -12.29
CA LEU A 12 -3.90 -7.26 -13.23
C LEU A 12 -5.26 -7.97 -13.20
N HIS A 13 -6.05 -7.79 -12.14
CA HIS A 13 -7.44 -8.23 -12.11
C HIS A 13 -8.38 -7.11 -12.57
N ASN A 14 -8.08 -5.85 -12.21
CA ASN A 14 -8.71 -4.63 -12.73
C ASN A 14 -10.25 -4.66 -12.76
N LEU A 15 -10.88 -4.93 -11.60
CA LEU A 15 -12.35 -4.94 -11.55
C LEU A 15 -12.91 -3.54 -11.85
N PRO A 16 -14.00 -3.41 -12.65
CA PRO A 16 -14.45 -2.13 -13.19
C PRO A 16 -14.75 -1.03 -12.16
N TRP A 17 -15.20 -1.40 -10.97
CA TRP A 17 -15.56 -0.46 -9.91
C TRP A 17 -14.35 0.03 -9.09
N PHE A 18 -13.13 -0.45 -9.36
CA PHE A 18 -11.93 0.10 -8.71
C PHE A 18 -11.83 1.61 -8.95
N ASP A 19 -12.03 2.03 -10.21
CA ASP A 19 -11.91 3.44 -10.60
C ASP A 19 -12.99 4.31 -9.95
N GLU A 20 -14.22 3.80 -9.82
CA GLU A 20 -15.29 4.51 -9.13
C GLU A 20 -15.03 4.63 -7.63
N MET A 21 -14.58 3.54 -6.99
CA MET A 21 -14.37 3.49 -5.54
C MET A 21 -13.16 4.33 -5.11
N TYR A 22 -12.11 4.37 -5.93
CA TYR A 22 -10.87 5.10 -5.64
C TYR A 22 -10.70 6.37 -6.48
N ASP A 23 -11.76 6.90 -7.08
CA ASP A 23 -11.69 8.10 -7.94
C ASP A 23 -11.00 9.28 -7.25
N ALA A 24 -11.35 9.54 -5.99
CA ALA A 24 -10.76 10.63 -5.20
C ALA A 24 -9.23 10.47 -5.03
N LEU A 25 -8.77 9.25 -4.71
CA LEU A 25 -7.35 8.93 -4.62
C LEU A 25 -6.66 9.07 -5.98
N LEU A 26 -7.24 8.50 -7.03
CA LEU A 26 -6.66 8.54 -8.38
C LEU A 26 -6.56 9.97 -8.91
N ALA A 27 -7.59 10.80 -8.67
CA ALA A 27 -7.57 12.23 -8.97
C ALA A 27 -6.47 12.95 -8.18
N ALA A 28 -6.31 12.65 -6.89
CA ALA A 28 -5.26 13.23 -6.06
C ALA A 28 -3.85 12.84 -6.55
N VAL A 29 -3.64 11.58 -6.95
CA VAL A 29 -2.37 11.13 -7.56
C VAL A 29 -2.13 11.87 -8.88
N ARG A 30 -3.12 11.90 -9.78
CA ARG A 30 -3.05 12.61 -11.08
C ARG A 30 -2.84 14.13 -10.93
N SER A 31 -3.15 14.73 -9.78
CA SER A 31 -2.83 16.13 -9.53
C SER A 31 -1.35 16.39 -9.25
N LYS A 32 -0.59 15.35 -8.83
CA LYS A 32 0.79 15.45 -8.34
C LYS A 32 1.82 14.66 -9.15
N ALA A 33 1.36 13.67 -9.92
CA ALA A 33 2.19 12.73 -10.66
C ALA A 33 1.52 12.34 -11.98
N ASP A 34 2.31 11.80 -12.91
CA ASP A 34 1.82 11.06 -14.05
C ASP A 34 1.47 9.64 -13.59
N LEU A 35 0.30 9.16 -13.98
CA LEU A 35 -0.23 7.87 -13.54
C LEU A 35 -0.30 6.92 -14.72
N GLU A 36 0.44 5.82 -14.65
CA GLU A 36 0.40 4.73 -15.63
C GLU A 36 -0.14 3.46 -14.96
N ARG A 37 -0.88 2.64 -15.71
CA ARG A 37 -1.47 1.39 -15.21
C ARG A 37 -0.97 0.21 -16.04
N ALA A 38 -0.53 -0.82 -15.37
CA ALA A 38 -0.28 -2.14 -15.93
C ALA A 38 -1.47 -3.05 -15.67
N GLU A 39 -2.06 -3.58 -16.73
CA GLU A 39 -3.24 -4.47 -16.69
C GLU A 39 -2.89 -5.92 -17.06
N ASP A 40 -1.63 -6.16 -17.44
CA ASP A 40 -1.14 -7.47 -17.83
C ASP A 40 0.32 -7.66 -17.39
N ALA A 41 0.79 -8.90 -17.46
CA ALA A 41 2.13 -9.28 -17.02
C ALA A 41 3.25 -8.58 -17.81
N THR A 42 3.05 -8.37 -19.11
CA THR A 42 4.05 -7.77 -20.00
C THR A 42 4.19 -6.29 -19.71
N SER A 43 3.07 -5.56 -19.61
CA SER A 43 3.08 -4.15 -19.26
C SER A 43 3.63 -3.92 -17.85
N ALA A 44 3.28 -4.76 -16.87
CA ALA A 44 3.79 -4.65 -15.50
C ALA A 44 5.33 -4.79 -15.44
N LEU A 45 5.88 -5.83 -16.07
CA LEU A 45 7.33 -6.06 -16.08
C LEU A 45 8.07 -4.95 -16.83
N ARG A 46 7.54 -4.50 -17.97
CA ARG A 46 8.10 -3.37 -18.73
C ARG A 46 8.16 -2.10 -17.87
N LEU A 47 7.10 -1.80 -17.14
CA LEU A 47 6.99 -0.57 -16.35
C LEU A 47 7.75 -0.60 -15.03
N LEU A 48 7.91 -1.76 -14.41
CA LEU A 48 8.78 -1.93 -13.25
C LEU A 48 10.26 -1.76 -13.60
N THR A 49 10.66 -2.07 -14.83
CA THR A 49 12.07 -2.06 -15.28
C THR A 49 12.45 -0.84 -16.11
N GLN A 50 11.51 0.07 -16.38
CA GLN A 50 11.76 1.27 -17.16
C GLN A 50 12.77 2.21 -16.47
N GLN A 51 13.41 3.06 -17.26
CA GLN A 51 14.39 4.04 -16.78
C GLN A 51 13.98 5.44 -17.24
N PRO A 52 13.83 6.41 -16.31
CA PRO A 52 13.93 6.28 -14.86
C PRO A 52 12.82 5.39 -14.26
N PRO A 53 13.04 4.72 -13.11
CA PRO A 53 12.02 3.87 -12.49
C PRO A 53 10.86 4.70 -11.95
N PRO A 54 9.66 4.10 -11.77
CA PRO A 54 8.54 4.78 -11.13
C PRO A 54 8.91 5.31 -9.74
N SER A 55 8.42 6.49 -9.41
CA SER A 55 8.62 7.09 -8.08
C SER A 55 7.88 6.33 -6.96
N ALA A 56 6.77 5.67 -7.31
CA ALA A 56 6.05 4.74 -6.45
C ALA A 56 5.26 3.74 -7.30
N VAL A 57 5.00 2.57 -6.71
CA VAL A 57 4.14 1.52 -7.26
C VAL A 57 2.95 1.32 -6.31
N ILE A 58 1.76 1.21 -6.86
CA ILE A 58 0.54 0.89 -6.10
C ILE A 58 0.02 -0.44 -6.63
N VAL A 59 -0.01 -1.46 -5.78
CA VAL A 59 -0.63 -2.76 -6.08
C VAL A 59 -2.09 -2.66 -5.67
N THR A 60 -3.00 -2.73 -6.66
CA THR A 60 -4.41 -2.37 -6.45
C THR A 60 -5.31 -3.57 -6.20
N ASP A 61 -4.86 -4.78 -6.51
CA ASP A 61 -5.66 -6.01 -6.43
C ASP A 61 -4.81 -7.23 -6.05
N GLU A 62 -5.48 -8.32 -5.71
CA GLU A 62 -4.91 -9.56 -5.20
C GLU A 62 -4.16 -10.39 -6.25
N ALA A 63 -4.12 -9.94 -7.52
CA ALA A 63 -3.63 -10.78 -8.61
C ALA A 63 -2.16 -11.18 -8.46
N LEU A 64 -1.36 -10.38 -7.73
CA LEU A 64 0.04 -10.72 -7.43
C LEU A 64 0.20 -11.90 -6.46
N THR A 65 -0.88 -12.35 -5.82
CA THR A 65 -0.89 -13.60 -5.03
C THR A 65 -1.00 -14.85 -5.90
N PHE A 66 -1.42 -14.72 -7.16
CA PHE A 66 -1.61 -15.88 -8.04
C PHE A 66 -0.28 -16.41 -8.57
N ALA A 67 -0.12 -17.74 -8.59
CA ALA A 67 1.09 -18.41 -9.04
C ALA A 67 1.57 -17.95 -10.44
N LYS A 68 0.64 -17.67 -11.37
CA LYS A 68 0.96 -17.15 -12.72
C LYS A 68 1.65 -15.78 -12.73
N ASN A 69 1.45 -14.99 -11.68
CA ASN A 69 1.96 -13.61 -11.55
C ASN A 69 3.16 -13.50 -10.61
N THR A 70 3.70 -14.63 -10.12
CA THR A 70 4.83 -14.68 -9.19
C THR A 70 6.02 -13.84 -9.67
N ARG A 71 6.35 -13.90 -10.97
CA ARG A 71 7.45 -13.12 -11.56
C ARG A 71 7.25 -11.61 -11.44
N ILE A 72 6.01 -11.14 -11.46
CA ILE A 72 5.68 -9.72 -11.33
C ILE A 72 5.86 -9.31 -9.87
N TRP A 73 5.42 -10.14 -8.92
CA TRP A 73 5.66 -9.87 -7.51
C TRP A 73 7.15 -9.86 -7.15
N ASP A 74 7.93 -10.80 -7.69
CA ASP A 74 9.39 -10.81 -7.55
C ASP A 74 10.03 -9.53 -8.10
N ALA A 75 9.58 -9.06 -9.28
CA ALA A 75 10.05 -7.81 -9.87
C ALA A 75 9.67 -6.58 -9.03
N THR A 76 8.46 -6.56 -8.46
CA THR A 76 8.04 -5.49 -7.53
C THR A 76 8.89 -5.49 -6.26
N ILE A 77 9.17 -6.66 -5.68
CA ILE A 77 10.06 -6.80 -4.52
C ILE A 77 11.47 -6.27 -4.85
N GLU A 78 11.99 -6.62 -6.03
CA GLU A 78 13.32 -6.15 -6.45
C GLU A 78 13.34 -4.63 -6.67
N TYR A 79 12.32 -4.07 -7.30
CA TYR A 79 12.13 -2.62 -7.41
C TYR A 79 12.17 -1.94 -6.03
N VAL A 80 11.47 -2.50 -5.03
CA VAL A 80 11.50 -1.97 -3.67
C VAL A 80 12.91 -2.09 -3.06
N ARG A 81 13.57 -3.24 -3.19
CA ARG A 81 14.91 -3.45 -2.63
C ARG A 81 15.94 -2.45 -3.18
N GLN A 82 15.77 -2.03 -4.43
CA GLN A 82 16.62 -1.04 -5.11
C GLN A 82 16.32 0.42 -4.74
N GLY A 83 15.38 0.68 -3.82
CA GLY A 83 15.06 2.03 -3.35
C GLY A 83 13.66 2.52 -3.71
N GLY A 84 12.90 1.72 -4.47
CA GLY A 84 11.51 2.00 -4.80
C GLY A 84 10.58 1.96 -3.59
N THR A 85 9.38 2.53 -3.75
CA THR A 85 8.30 2.38 -2.77
C THR A 85 7.10 1.71 -3.41
N ALA A 86 6.64 0.60 -2.84
CA ALA A 86 5.42 -0.06 -3.27
C ALA A 86 4.38 -0.02 -2.13
N VAL A 87 3.11 0.21 -2.47
CA VAL A 87 2.00 0.20 -1.51
C VAL A 87 0.94 -0.78 -1.99
N VAL A 88 0.63 -1.77 -1.16
CA VAL A 88 -0.43 -2.76 -1.39
C VAL A 88 -1.72 -2.23 -0.77
N MET A 89 -2.73 -1.99 -1.59
CA MET A 89 -3.97 -1.34 -1.17
C MET A 89 -5.11 -1.70 -2.13
N GLY A 90 -6.24 -1.00 -2.02
CA GLY A 90 -7.24 -1.02 -3.08
C GLY A 90 -8.24 -2.14 -2.88
N LEU A 91 -8.39 -2.96 -3.92
CA LEU A 91 -9.17 -4.20 -3.87
C LEU A 91 -8.37 -5.37 -3.27
N PHE A 92 -7.05 -5.26 -3.13
CA PHE A 92 -6.23 -6.33 -2.53
C PHE A 92 -6.83 -6.85 -1.21
N PRO A 93 -7.05 -6.03 -0.16
CA PRO A 93 -7.58 -6.54 1.12
C PRO A 93 -9.00 -7.09 1.03
N SER A 94 -9.78 -6.71 0.01
CA SER A 94 -11.16 -7.16 -0.18
C SER A 94 -11.26 -8.52 -0.88
N PHE A 95 -10.30 -8.87 -1.74
CA PHE A 95 -10.38 -10.04 -2.62
C PHE A 95 -9.29 -11.08 -2.39
N VAL A 96 -8.21 -10.73 -1.70
CA VAL A 96 -7.19 -11.70 -1.31
C VAL A 96 -7.79 -12.74 -0.37
N GLN A 97 -7.51 -14.02 -0.62
CA GLN A 97 -7.87 -15.07 0.33
C GLN A 97 -6.98 -14.94 1.59
N PRO A 98 -7.53 -15.05 2.81
CA PRO A 98 -6.75 -14.86 4.05
C PRO A 98 -5.49 -15.72 4.14
N ASP A 99 -5.53 -16.96 3.64
CA ASP A 99 -4.38 -17.89 3.62
C ASP A 99 -3.28 -17.49 2.62
N LYS A 100 -3.52 -16.49 1.77
CA LYS A 100 -2.55 -15.96 0.81
C LYS A 100 -1.82 -14.71 1.31
N ILE A 101 -2.32 -14.03 2.35
CA ILE A 101 -1.71 -12.81 2.88
C ILE A 101 -0.31 -13.08 3.45
N ASN A 102 -0.17 -14.05 4.36
CA ASN A 102 1.13 -14.34 4.98
C ASN A 102 2.17 -14.83 3.95
N PRO A 103 1.85 -15.78 3.04
CA PRO A 103 2.78 -16.17 1.98
C PRO A 103 3.19 -15.01 1.06
N PHE A 104 2.28 -14.07 0.80
CA PHE A 104 2.54 -12.91 -0.04
C PHE A 104 3.60 -11.98 0.56
N PHE A 105 3.47 -11.63 1.85
CA PHE A 105 4.42 -10.75 2.55
C PHE A 105 5.72 -11.46 2.96
N SER A 106 5.65 -12.73 3.37
CA SER A 106 6.85 -13.53 3.69
C SER A 106 7.78 -13.70 2.49
N ARG A 107 7.24 -13.74 1.26
CA ARG A 107 8.06 -13.72 0.04
C ARG A 107 8.91 -12.44 -0.10
N ALA A 108 8.42 -11.32 0.41
CA ALA A 108 9.19 -10.08 0.50
C ALA A 108 10.18 -10.07 1.68
N GLY A 109 10.13 -11.07 2.57
CA GLY A 109 10.91 -11.14 3.80
C GLY A 109 10.26 -10.45 5.01
N LEU A 110 8.94 -10.24 4.97
CA LEU A 110 8.19 -9.65 6.07
C LEU A 110 7.36 -10.72 6.78
N ASP A 111 7.41 -10.76 8.11
CA ASP A 111 6.65 -11.70 8.94
C ASP A 111 5.20 -11.25 9.18
N TRP A 112 4.69 -10.32 8.36
CA TRP A 112 3.34 -9.79 8.49
C TRP A 112 2.30 -10.88 8.30
N GLU A 113 1.43 -11.02 9.29
CA GLU A 113 0.35 -12.00 9.27
C GLU A 113 -1.01 -11.33 9.23
N VAL A 114 -1.98 -11.93 8.53
CA VAL A 114 -3.38 -11.51 8.60
C VAL A 114 -3.86 -11.49 10.06
N ALA A 115 -4.58 -10.44 10.40
CA ALA A 115 -5.16 -10.23 11.72
C ALA A 115 -6.65 -9.91 11.57
N SER A 116 -7.23 -9.11 12.45
CA SER A 116 -8.68 -8.91 12.45
C SER A 116 -9.19 -8.12 11.23
N TYR A 117 -10.44 -8.40 10.84
CA TYR A 117 -11.22 -7.58 9.90
C TYR A 117 -12.33 -6.88 10.67
N ARG A 118 -12.22 -5.55 10.83
CA ARG A 118 -13.25 -4.77 11.54
C ARG A 118 -13.26 -3.31 11.14
N ARG A 119 -14.32 -2.62 11.56
CA ARG A 119 -14.34 -1.16 11.62
C ARG A 119 -13.81 -0.69 12.96
N THR A 120 -12.85 0.23 12.96
CA THR A 120 -12.29 0.80 14.19
C THR A 120 -11.75 2.20 13.94
N THR A 121 -11.67 3.01 15.00
CA THR A 121 -10.95 4.29 14.96
C THR A 121 -9.47 4.01 15.16
N THR A 122 -8.65 4.55 14.28
CA THR A 122 -7.19 4.45 14.36
C THR A 122 -6.58 5.83 14.56
N VAL A 123 -5.45 5.88 15.25
CA VAL A 123 -4.72 7.09 15.65
C VAL A 123 -3.33 7.04 15.04
N LEU A 124 -2.84 8.18 14.57
CA LEU A 124 -1.52 8.32 13.98
C LEU A 124 -0.42 8.04 15.02
N ASN A 125 0.42 7.06 14.73
CA ASN A 125 1.63 6.77 15.47
C ASN A 125 2.73 7.76 15.06
N ARG A 126 2.83 8.87 15.81
CA ARG A 126 3.83 9.92 15.56
C ARG A 126 5.28 9.45 15.73
N ALA A 127 5.53 8.30 16.36
CA ALA A 127 6.88 7.74 16.45
C ALA A 127 7.30 6.98 15.17
N ALA A 128 6.34 6.53 14.36
CA ALA A 128 6.59 5.83 13.10
C ALA A 128 6.71 6.76 11.88
N VAL A 129 6.31 8.02 12.02
CA VAL A 129 6.21 8.98 10.91
C VAL A 129 7.04 10.23 11.20
N ASP A 130 7.79 10.70 10.20
CA ASP A 130 8.52 11.97 10.28
C ASP A 130 7.62 13.14 10.71
N THR A 131 8.13 14.06 11.52
CA THR A 131 7.35 15.16 12.11
C THR A 131 6.67 16.05 11.08
N ALA A 132 7.34 16.37 9.97
CA ALA A 132 6.76 17.21 8.93
C ALA A 132 5.65 16.49 8.16
N LEU A 133 5.82 15.18 7.93
CA LEU A 133 4.79 14.34 7.30
C LEU A 133 3.60 14.10 8.24
N ALA A 134 3.87 13.85 9.53
CA ALA A 134 2.86 13.63 10.56
C ALA A 134 1.93 14.84 10.73
N ALA A 135 2.43 16.07 10.52
CA ALA A 135 1.62 17.29 10.57
C ALA A 135 0.59 17.40 9.44
N LYS A 136 0.79 16.68 8.33
CA LYS A 136 -0.12 16.67 7.17
C LYS A 136 -1.10 15.50 7.19
N LEU A 137 -0.84 14.50 8.02
CA LEU A 137 -1.67 13.31 8.14
C LEU A 137 -2.80 13.54 9.15
N PRO A 138 -4.00 12.95 8.92
CA PRO A 138 -5.06 12.98 9.91
C PRO A 138 -4.58 12.43 11.26
N PRO A 139 -4.86 13.10 12.39
CA PRO A 139 -4.44 12.60 13.70
C PRO A 139 -5.16 11.30 14.07
N SER A 140 -6.37 11.10 13.56
CA SER A 140 -7.16 9.89 13.72
C SER A 140 -8.24 9.80 12.65
N TYR A 141 -8.67 8.60 12.29
CA TYR A 141 -9.84 8.38 11.43
C TYR A 141 -10.44 6.98 11.65
N SER A 142 -11.71 6.81 11.29
CA SER A 142 -12.38 5.51 11.29
C SER A 142 -12.17 4.81 9.95
N GLN A 143 -11.83 3.53 9.99
CA GLN A 143 -11.73 2.70 8.78
C GLN A 143 -12.30 1.31 9.00
N LYS A 144 -12.81 0.71 7.93
CA LYS A 144 -13.15 -0.71 7.88
C LYS A 144 -12.03 -1.42 7.13
N ALA A 145 -11.26 -2.24 7.82
CA ALA A 145 -10.02 -2.73 7.25
C ALA A 145 -9.65 -4.14 7.71
N VAL A 146 -8.93 -4.84 6.86
CA VAL A 146 -8.19 -6.07 7.21
C VAL A 146 -6.85 -5.63 7.78
N SER A 147 -6.57 -5.99 9.02
CA SER A 147 -5.30 -5.65 9.67
C SER A 147 -4.27 -6.74 9.43
N VAL A 148 -2.99 -6.37 9.57
CA VAL A 148 -1.90 -7.31 9.75
C VAL A 148 -1.33 -7.19 11.17
N ARG A 149 -0.52 -8.15 11.60
CA ARG A 149 0.24 -8.17 12.85
C ARG A 149 1.67 -8.64 12.60
N ASN A 150 2.49 -8.76 13.65
CA ASN A 150 3.90 -9.15 13.58
C ASN A 150 4.78 -8.19 12.76
N PHE A 151 4.47 -6.90 12.81
CA PHE A 151 5.30 -5.82 12.30
C PHE A 151 6.13 -5.20 13.43
N ALA A 152 7.23 -4.51 13.08
CA ALA A 152 7.93 -3.70 14.08
C ALA A 152 7.09 -2.46 14.45
N PRO A 153 7.08 -1.99 15.71
CA PRO A 153 6.24 -0.85 16.13
C PRO A 153 6.45 0.44 15.30
N THR A 154 7.64 0.63 14.74
CA THR A 154 7.99 1.75 13.86
C THR A 154 7.41 1.63 12.45
N GLU A 155 6.85 0.48 12.08
CA GLU A 155 6.24 0.25 10.77
C GLU A 155 4.76 0.64 10.77
N ALA A 156 4.06 0.55 11.90
CA ALA A 156 2.64 0.90 12.00
C ALA A 156 2.45 2.42 12.06
N TRP A 157 1.97 3.00 10.96
CA TRP A 157 1.66 4.43 10.86
C TRP A 157 0.39 4.79 11.60
N TYR A 158 -0.61 3.91 11.59
CA TYR A 158 -1.83 4.07 12.37
C TYR A 158 -2.05 2.86 13.24
N GLN A 159 -2.47 3.09 14.48
CA GLN A 159 -2.77 2.03 15.44
C GLN A 159 -4.22 2.16 15.89
N PRO A 160 -4.90 1.05 16.22
CA PRO A 160 -6.21 1.12 16.87
C PRO A 160 -6.17 2.04 18.09
N SER A 161 -7.22 2.84 18.31
CA SER A 161 -7.32 3.67 19.50
C SER A 161 -7.30 2.82 20.77
N GLU A 162 -6.87 3.38 21.90
CA GLU A 162 -6.81 2.67 23.18
C GLU A 162 -8.16 2.02 23.55
N ASP A 163 -9.27 2.68 23.20
CA ASP A 163 -10.65 2.20 23.42
C ASP A 163 -11.03 0.95 22.59
N SER A 164 -10.20 0.54 21.63
CA SER A 164 -10.57 -0.50 20.67
C SER A 164 -10.37 -1.94 21.18
N CYS A 165 -9.89 -2.13 22.41
CA CYS A 165 -9.54 -3.43 23.04
C CYS A 165 -8.54 -4.30 22.24
N VAL A 166 -7.98 -3.78 21.15
CA VAL A 166 -7.15 -4.54 20.22
C VAL A 166 -5.78 -3.92 20.15
N THR A 167 -4.75 -4.74 20.35
CA THR A 167 -3.35 -4.33 20.37
C THR A 167 -2.53 -5.22 19.45
N GLY A 168 -1.40 -4.71 18.95
CA GLY A 168 -0.45 -5.50 18.16
C GLY A 168 -0.85 -5.76 16.69
N GLU A 169 -1.89 -5.10 16.19
CA GLU A 169 -2.28 -5.16 14.78
C GLU A 169 -2.57 -3.76 14.22
N SER A 170 -2.45 -3.63 12.90
CA SER A 170 -2.62 -2.37 12.17
C SER A 170 -2.99 -2.67 10.72
N ALA A 171 -3.85 -1.83 10.16
CA ALA A 171 -4.18 -1.84 8.74
C ALA A 171 -3.37 -0.83 7.93
N VAL A 172 -2.44 -0.08 8.53
CA VAL A 172 -1.60 0.91 7.84
C VAL A 172 -0.17 0.77 8.31
N VAL A 173 0.60 0.00 7.56
CA VAL A 173 1.99 -0.34 7.89
C VAL A 173 2.93 0.00 6.72
N LEU A 174 4.17 0.36 7.03
CA LEU A 174 5.23 0.64 6.07
C LEU A 174 6.57 0.10 6.59
N ALA A 175 7.02 -1.01 6.03
CA ALA A 175 8.32 -1.61 6.35
C ALA A 175 9.42 -1.08 5.43
N ARG A 176 10.66 -1.07 5.95
CA ARG A 176 11.86 -0.95 5.11
C ARG A 176 12.17 -2.29 4.48
N LEU A 177 12.47 -2.29 3.19
CA LEU A 177 12.86 -3.48 2.46
C LEU A 177 14.02 -3.13 1.52
N GLY A 178 15.22 -3.61 1.86
CA GLY A 178 16.45 -3.15 1.22
C GLY A 178 16.63 -1.64 1.38
N SER A 179 16.81 -0.92 0.28
CA SER A 179 16.93 0.55 0.28
C SER A 179 15.59 1.27 0.19
N GLY A 180 14.50 0.54 -0.10
CA GLY A 180 13.17 1.11 -0.31
C GLY A 180 12.18 0.75 0.80
N LYS A 181 10.90 0.84 0.46
CA LYS A 181 9.80 0.61 1.42
C LYS A 181 8.64 -0.17 0.80
N LEU A 182 8.06 -1.08 1.57
CA LEU A 182 6.84 -1.80 1.21
C LEU A 182 5.74 -1.45 2.23
N GLY A 183 4.64 -0.89 1.73
CA GLY A 183 3.49 -0.49 2.52
C GLY A 183 2.30 -1.40 2.30
N TYR A 184 1.42 -1.47 3.30
CA TYR A 184 0.12 -2.10 3.21
C TYR A 184 -0.94 -1.20 3.83
N VAL A 185 -2.04 -1.00 3.10
CA VAL A 185 -3.24 -0.29 3.55
C VAL A 185 -4.44 -1.20 3.34
N GLY A 186 -4.94 -1.75 4.45
CA GLY A 186 -5.96 -2.80 4.46
C GLY A 186 -7.40 -2.31 4.42
N ASP A 187 -7.62 -1.00 4.25
CA ASP A 187 -8.95 -0.40 4.14
C ASP A 187 -9.70 -0.92 2.92
N VAL A 188 -10.96 -1.29 3.12
CA VAL A 188 -11.83 -1.84 2.07
C VAL A 188 -12.89 -0.84 1.59
N ASN A 189 -12.91 0.37 2.16
CA ASN A 189 -13.96 1.37 1.96
C ASN A 189 -13.46 2.71 1.38
N ALA A 190 -12.17 2.82 0.98
CA ALA A 190 -11.59 4.05 0.45
C ALA A 190 -11.80 5.28 1.35
N GLU A 191 -11.52 5.14 2.65
CA GLU A 191 -11.67 6.20 3.63
C GLU A 191 -10.62 7.29 3.38
N LYS A 192 -11.01 8.55 3.51
CA LYS A 192 -10.13 9.71 3.23
C LYS A 192 -8.82 9.69 4.01
N GLY A 193 -8.81 9.11 5.22
CA GLY A 193 -7.59 8.97 6.01
C GLY A 193 -6.61 7.95 5.44
N SER A 194 -7.13 6.86 4.86
CA SER A 194 -6.35 5.87 4.13
C SER A 194 -5.74 6.48 2.87
N ASP A 195 -6.52 7.26 2.10
CA ASP A 195 -6.03 7.97 0.91
C ASP A 195 -4.87 8.90 1.25
N ALA A 196 -4.98 9.67 2.34
CA ALA A 196 -3.91 10.54 2.81
C ALA A 196 -2.64 9.74 3.17
N ALA A 197 -2.79 8.59 3.83
CA ALA A 197 -1.68 7.69 4.15
C ALA A 197 -1.02 7.14 2.88
N ILE A 198 -1.80 6.67 1.90
CA ILE A 198 -1.30 6.14 0.62
C ILE A 198 -0.52 7.19 -0.15
N LEU A 199 -1.07 8.41 -0.27
CA LEU A 199 -0.38 9.53 -0.92
C LEU A 199 0.94 9.86 -0.22
N ALA A 200 0.94 9.92 1.11
CA ALA A 200 2.13 10.17 1.91
C ALA A 200 3.20 9.08 1.74
N MET A 201 2.81 7.80 1.76
CA MET A 201 3.72 6.67 1.51
C MET A 201 4.35 6.76 0.11
N CYS A 202 3.58 7.15 -0.90
CA CYS A 202 4.06 7.35 -2.28
C CYS A 202 4.90 8.63 -2.45
N GLY A 203 5.15 9.40 -1.39
CA GLY A 203 5.90 10.67 -1.48
C GLY A 203 5.13 11.79 -2.20
N LEU A 204 3.80 11.75 -2.13
CA LEU A 204 2.84 12.70 -2.70
C LEU A 204 2.04 13.45 -1.62
N GLY A 205 2.50 13.45 -0.36
CA GLY A 205 1.90 14.14 0.78
C GLY A 205 2.28 15.60 0.94
#